data_AF-A0A7K4TW96-F1
#
_entry.id   AF-A0A7K4TW96-F1
#
_cell.length_a   1.000
_cell.length_b   1.000
_cell.length_c   1.000
_cell.angle_alpha   90.00
_cell.angle_beta   90.00
_cell.angle_gamma   90.00
#
_symmetry.space_group_name_H-M   'P 1'
#
loop_
_entity.id
_entity.type
_entity.pdbx_description
1 polymer ?
#
loop_
_entity_poly.entity_id
_entity_poly.type
_entity_poly.pdbx_seq_one_letter_code
_entity_poly.pdbx_strand_id
1 'polypeptide(L)'
;EQLAATKPGRRHLRSCGSYLVLRQLHTWEKDPEVLGACEKLIQVLIGDEPEEGMENLLEVTIPQDVEKRLRDLDREEEEEQR
;
A
#
# COMPACT_ATOMS: atom_id res chain seq x y z
N GLU A 1 4.08 -15.13 -4.15
CA GLU A 1 3.60 -14.30 -3.01
C GLU A 1 3.91 -12.83 -3.30
N GLN A 2 3.08 -11.91 -2.83
CA GLN A 2 3.35 -10.46 -2.98
C GLN A 2 4.35 -10.02 -1.91
N LEU A 3 5.47 -9.41 -2.34
CA LEU A 3 6.58 -9.09 -1.42
C LEU A 3 6.17 -8.11 -0.30
N ALA A 4 5.42 -7.05 -0.63
CA ALA A 4 5.01 -6.06 0.36
C ALA A 4 3.88 -6.52 1.30
N ALA A 5 3.26 -7.67 1.02
CA ALA A 5 2.20 -8.22 1.86
C ALA A 5 2.73 -8.71 3.22
N THR A 6 3.97 -9.21 3.25
CA THR A 6 4.57 -9.78 4.46
C THR A 6 5.51 -8.79 5.13
N LYS A 7 5.58 -8.83 6.46
CA LYS A 7 6.51 -8.02 7.26
C LYS A 7 7.99 -8.19 6.85
N PRO A 8 8.52 -9.42 6.62
CA PRO A 8 9.89 -9.56 6.13
C PRO A 8 10.12 -8.86 4.79
N GLY A 9 9.16 -8.94 3.87
CA GLY A 9 9.27 -8.29 2.57
C GLY A 9 9.19 -6.77 2.65
N ARG A 10 8.32 -6.19 3.49
CA ARG A 10 8.32 -4.74 3.77
C ARG A 10 9.63 -4.27 4.39
N ARG A 11 10.16 -5.01 5.37
CA ARG A 11 11.47 -4.70 5.97
C ARG A 11 12.59 -4.69 4.93
N HIS A 12 12.59 -5.69 4.04
CA HIS A 12 13.55 -5.76 2.96
C HIS A 12 13.44 -4.54 2.03
N LEU A 13 12.24 -4.21 1.55
CA LEU A 13 12.00 -3.05 0.69
C LEU A 13 12.43 -1.72 1.34
N ARG A 14 12.11 -1.52 2.63
CA ARG A 14 12.57 -0.34 3.37
C ARG A 14 14.09 -0.27 3.46
N SER A 15 14.76 -1.41 3.73
CA SER A 15 16.22 -1.48 3.82
C SER A 15 16.93 -1.19 2.49
N CYS A 16 16.28 -1.49 1.36
CA CYS A 16 16.80 -1.22 0.02
C CYS A 16 16.57 0.23 -0.44
N GLY A 17 15.94 1.09 0.38
CA GLY A 17 15.62 2.46 0.01
C GLY A 17 14.49 2.57 -1.03
N SER A 18 13.68 1.52 -1.21
CA SER A 18 12.64 1.48 -2.24
C SER A 18 11.64 2.63 -2.16
N TYR A 19 11.33 3.13 -0.96
CA TYR A 19 10.48 4.30 -0.76
C TYR A 19 11.00 5.55 -1.50
N LEU A 20 12.31 5.82 -1.46
CA LEU A 20 12.90 7.01 -2.11
C LEU A 20 12.74 6.92 -3.63
N VAL A 21 12.98 5.73 -4.20
CA VAL A 21 12.83 5.48 -5.63
C VAL A 21 11.37 5.63 -6.05
N LEU A 22 10.44 5.02 -5.31
CA LEU A 22 9.00 5.06 -5.61
C LEU A 22 8.43 6.47 -5.50
N ARG A 23 8.80 7.22 -4.45
CA ARG A 23 8.37 8.62 -4.28
C ARG A 23 8.85 9.49 -5.44
N GLN A 24 10.08 9.27 -5.87
CA GLN A 24 10.64 10.01 -6.99
C GLN A 24 9.94 9.65 -8.32
N LEU A 25 9.66 8.37 -8.55
CA LEU A 25 8.88 7.89 -9.69
C LEU A 25 7.49 8.54 -9.71
N HIS A 26 6.78 8.49 -8.58
CA HIS A 26 5.45 9.08 -8.42
C HIS A 26 5.41 10.58 -8.73
N THR A 27 6.52 11.31 -8.55
CA THR A 27 6.56 12.76 -8.79
C THR A 27 6.49 13.12 -10.28
N TRP A 28 7.01 12.26 -11.16
CA TRP A 28 7.10 12.55 -12.59
C TRP A 28 6.33 11.60 -13.50
N GLU A 29 5.81 10.49 -12.97
CA GLU A 29 4.97 9.55 -13.70
C GLU A 29 3.69 10.23 -14.21
N LYS A 30 3.18 9.74 -15.34
CA LYS A 30 1.97 10.22 -16.02
C LYS A 30 0.93 9.13 -16.22
N ASP A 31 1.34 7.88 -16.21
CA ASP A 31 0.41 6.76 -16.28
C ASP A 31 -0.38 6.63 -14.96
N PRO A 32 -1.72 6.77 -14.99
CA PRO A 32 -2.55 6.70 -13.79
C PRO A 32 -2.46 5.36 -13.06
N GLU A 33 -2.32 4.25 -13.79
CA GLU A 33 -2.21 2.92 -13.18
C GLU A 33 -0.88 2.78 -12.42
N VAL A 34 0.20 3.30 -13.00
CA VAL A 34 1.52 3.30 -12.35
C VAL A 34 1.53 4.23 -11.14
N LEU A 35 0.90 5.41 -11.23
CA LEU A 35 0.74 6.33 -10.10
C LEU A 35 0.00 5.65 -8.94
N GLY A 36 -1.16 5.06 -9.20
CA GLY A 36 -1.95 4.36 -8.18
C GLY A 36 -1.20 3.18 -7.57
N ALA A 37 -0.44 2.43 -8.36
CA ALA A 37 0.41 1.35 -7.84
C ALA A 37 1.55 1.89 -6.96
N CYS A 38 2.19 2.98 -7.37
CA CYS A 38 3.24 3.63 -6.58
C CYS A 38 2.69 4.16 -5.26
N GLU A 39 1.55 4.83 -5.29
CA GLU A 39 0.89 5.38 -4.10
C GLU A 39 0.55 4.28 -3.10
N LYS A 40 -0.15 3.22 -3.53
CA LYS A 40 -0.50 2.08 -2.68
C LYS A 40 0.73 1.43 -2.04
N LEU A 41 1.81 1.25 -2.81
CA LEU A 41 3.05 0.69 -2.28
C LEU A 41 3.75 1.65 -1.31
N ILE A 42 3.75 2.95 -1.59
CA ILE A 42 4.28 3.98 -0.69
C ILE A 42 3.52 3.95 0.64
N GLN A 43 2.19 3.96 0.61
CA GLN A 43 1.32 3.89 1.80
C GLN A 43 1.68 2.67 2.67
N VAL A 44 1.83 1.50 2.06
CA VAL A 44 2.26 0.27 2.77
C VAL A 44 3.66 0.40 3.37
N LEU A 45 4.60 1.05 2.69
CA LEU A 45 5.98 1.19 3.17
C LEU A 45 6.14 2.25 4.28
N ILE A 46 5.32 3.30 4.29
CA ILE A 46 5.36 4.34 5.33
C ILE A 46 4.49 4.01 6.54
N GLY A 47 3.52 3.10 6.39
CA GLY A 47 2.64 2.65 7.46
C GLY A 47 3.38 1.86 8.54
N ASP A 48 2.82 1.93 9.76
CA ASP A 48 3.30 1.16 10.89
C ASP A 48 3.12 -0.35 10.67
N GLU A 49 3.99 -1.14 11.30
CA GLU A 49 3.86 -2.60 11.24
C GLU A 49 2.69 -3.08 12.10
N PRO A 50 1.83 -3.97 11.59
CA PRO A 50 0.72 -4.53 12.35
C PRO A 50 1.21 -5.45 13.48
N GLU A 51 0.28 -5.78 14.38
CA GLU A 51 0.52 -6.65 15.53
C GLU A 51 0.99 -8.06 15.13
N GLU A 52 1.59 -8.77 16.08
CA GLU A 52 2.01 -10.16 15.88
C GLU A 52 0.80 -11.04 15.56
N GLY A 53 0.93 -11.87 14.52
CA GLY A 53 -0.19 -12.64 13.96
C GLY A 53 -0.97 -11.92 12.85
N MET A 54 -0.69 -10.66 12.57
CA MET A 54 -1.28 -9.88 11.45
C MET A 54 -0.24 -9.46 10.40
N GLU A 55 0.85 -10.21 10.29
CA GLU A 55 2.03 -9.78 9.52
C GLU A 55 1.84 -9.88 8.00
N ASN A 56 0.93 -10.75 7.54
CA ASN A 56 0.56 -10.91 6.14
C ASN A 56 -0.76 -10.20 5.86
N LEU A 57 -0.69 -9.04 5.20
CA LEU A 57 -1.83 -8.17 4.92
C LEU A 57 -2.89 -8.81 4.01
N LEU A 58 -2.59 -9.93 3.36
CA LEU A 58 -3.54 -10.68 2.53
C LEU A 58 -4.31 -11.76 3.29
N GLU A 59 -3.88 -12.10 4.50
CA GLU A 59 -4.45 -13.19 5.31
C GLU A 59 -5.16 -12.69 6.57
N VAL A 60 -5.12 -11.38 6.84
CA VAL A 60 -5.78 -10.77 7.99
C VAL A 60 -7.30 -10.74 7.82
N THR A 61 -8.03 -11.08 8.89
CA THR A 61 -9.48 -10.88 8.92
C THR A 61 -9.78 -9.41 9.21
N ILE A 62 -10.42 -8.75 8.25
CA ILE A 62 -10.78 -7.33 8.37
C ILE A 62 -12.16 -7.24 9.05
N PRO A 63 -12.31 -6.48 10.15
CA PRO A 63 -13.61 -6.19 10.74
C PRO A 63 -14.56 -5.51 9.74
N GLN A 64 -15.86 -5.82 9.78
CA GLN A 64 -16.83 -5.34 8.78
C GLN A 64 -16.92 -3.81 8.68
N ASP A 65 -16.77 -3.10 9.80
CA ASP A 65 -16.79 -1.65 9.87
C ASP A 65 -15.54 -1.02 9.25
N VAL A 66 -14.40 -1.70 9.34
CA VAL A 66 -13.14 -1.30 8.68
C VAL A 66 -13.23 -1.60 7.18
N GLU A 67 -13.72 -2.77 6.81
CA GLU A 67 -13.90 -3.15 5.41
C GLU A 67 -14.82 -2.17 4.67
N LYS A 68 -15.93 -1.77 5.30
CA LYS A 68 -16.83 -0.77 4.72
C LYS A 68 -16.12 0.56 4.49
N ARG A 69 -15.35 1.04 5.48
CA ARG A 69 -14.59 2.29 5.37
C ARG A 69 -13.56 2.25 4.25
N LEU A 70 -12.83 1.14 4.12
CA LEU A 70 -11.86 0.97 3.03
C LEU A 70 -12.54 1.01 1.66
N ARG A 71 -13.68 0.33 1.48
CA ARG A 71 -14.44 0.36 0.22
C ARG A 71 -15.02 1.73 -0.12
N ASP A 72 -15.38 2.53 0.88
CA ASP A 72 -15.88 3.88 0.66
C ASP A 72 -14.72 4.81 0.22
N LEU A 73 -13.54 4.69 0.85
CA LEU A 73 -12.32 5.41 0.44
C LEU A 73 -11.88 5.02 -0.98
N ASP A 74 -11.86 3.73 -1.32
CA ASP A 74 -11.51 3.27 -2.67
C ASP A 74 -12.45 3.89 -3.74
N ARG A 75 -13.74 4.03 -3.42
CA ARG A 75 -14.72 4.64 -4.33
C ARG A 75 -14.49 6.14 -4.49
N GLU A 76 -14.21 6.85 -3.40
CA GLU A 76 -13.89 8.28 -3.44
C GLU A 76 -12.64 8.52 -4.30
N GLU A 77 -11.59 7.71 -4.13
CA GLU A 77 -10.38 7.76 -4.97
C GLU A 77 -10.67 7.51 -6.46
N GLU A 78 -11.50 6.50 -6.78
CA GLU A 78 -11.91 6.20 -8.17
C GLU A 78 -12.72 7.34 -8.81
N GLU A 79 -13.53 8.05 -8.03
CA GLU A 79 -14.30 9.20 -8.49
C GLU A 79 -13.41 10.43 -8.73
N GLU A 80 -12.39 10.66 -7.91
CA GLU A 80 -11.42 11.76 -8.09
C GLU A 80 -10.49 11.55 -9.30
N GLN A 81 -10.22 10.30 -9.67
CA GLN A 81 -9.34 9.93 -10.79
C GLN A 81 -10.06 9.93 -12.17
N ARG A 82 -11.39 10.16 -12.21
CA ARG A 82 -12.20 10.23 -13.45
C ARG A 82 -12.28 11.63 -14.06
#